data_AF-A0A519WAM6-F1
#
_entry.id   AF-A0A519WAM6-F1
#
_cell.length_a   1.000
_cell.length_b   1.000
_cell.length_c   1.000
_cell.angle_alpha   90.00
_cell.angle_beta   90.00
_cell.angle_gamma   90.00
#
_symmetry.space_group_name_H-M   'P 1'
#
loop_
_entity.id
_entity.type
_entity.pdbx_description
1 polymer ?
#
loop_
_entity_poly.entity_id
_entity_poly.type
_entity_poly.pdbx_seq_one_letter_code
_entity_poly.pdbx_strand_id
1 'polypeptide(L)'
;MKTLKSAKCAIFYFILLALTGVIACKRDESLGNAPRLFRPTIKGEILTDSNTVKVSWQKIKEASNYTLQLSRDTFKTIDVSIDLDSNATIVEDLKWHQLYQIQIRANAPDSAKNSKFGYLGATKTPRFPTILLPATINDVTEASAIVRWTASGNPVTELRVLSGPAGTLIQTVSLTDTDRSNQYKVIAGLTPATSYYVELYSGSALRGYNTYVTKAPFSGEIIDLRGISNRPSVLQDTLAFATSGSTIIVKKGFVYTINQNVNFSKTVTIMSGDDLLIQEPAQILLTGNLNFQAGASIDSISFVNVHLKGVDPTGSYIFNPNTNANISKLKFSNCKIEQVRGGIRLRGTV
;
A
#
# COMPACT_ATOMS: atom_id res chain seq x y z
N MET A 1 107.74 -29.25 -2.52
CA MET A 1 107.51 -28.88 -3.94
C MET A 1 106.46 -29.82 -4.57
N LYS A 2 105.20 -29.74 -4.12
CA LYS A 2 104.09 -30.63 -4.54
C LYS A 2 102.73 -29.90 -4.43
N THR A 3 102.59 -28.68 -4.95
CA THR A 3 101.33 -27.91 -4.78
C THR A 3 101.08 -26.86 -5.89
N LEU A 4 101.40 -27.13 -7.17
CA LEU A 4 101.07 -26.16 -8.24
C LEU A 4 100.49 -26.72 -9.55
N LYS A 5 100.32 -28.04 -9.72
CA LYS A 5 99.70 -28.61 -10.96
C LYS A 5 98.20 -28.91 -10.88
N SER A 6 97.60 -29.00 -9.68
CA SER A 6 96.17 -29.32 -9.53
C SER A 6 95.23 -28.11 -9.71
N ALA A 7 95.72 -26.88 -9.49
CA ALA A 7 94.89 -25.67 -9.55
C ALA A 7 94.51 -25.24 -10.98
N LYS A 8 95.32 -25.57 -11.99
CA LYS A 8 95.07 -25.14 -13.39
C LYS A 8 94.01 -25.98 -14.11
N CYS A 9 93.79 -27.23 -13.70
CA CYS A 9 92.80 -28.11 -14.32
C CYS A 9 91.38 -27.84 -13.78
N ALA A 10 91.26 -27.51 -12.49
CA ALA A 10 89.98 -27.18 -11.85
C ALA A 10 89.41 -25.83 -12.33
N ILE A 11 90.27 -24.84 -12.58
CA ILE A 11 89.84 -23.51 -13.05
C ILE A 11 89.32 -23.57 -14.50
N PHE A 12 89.85 -24.45 -15.34
CA PHE A 12 89.41 -24.58 -16.74
C PHE A 12 88.02 -25.26 -16.84
N TYR A 13 87.73 -26.26 -15.99
CA TYR A 13 86.40 -26.87 -15.92
C TYR A 13 85.35 -25.95 -15.28
N PHE A 14 85.73 -25.10 -14.33
CA PHE A 14 84.80 -24.14 -13.71
C PHE A 14 84.42 -23.00 -14.65
N ILE A 15 85.33 -22.57 -15.54
CA ILE A 15 85.05 -21.53 -16.55
C ILE A 15 84.18 -22.09 -17.69
N LEU A 16 84.33 -23.36 -18.06
CA LEU A 16 83.50 -24.00 -19.09
C LEU A 16 82.07 -24.31 -18.59
N LEU A 17 81.89 -24.56 -17.28
CA LEU A 17 80.57 -24.71 -16.66
C LEU A 17 79.87 -23.36 -16.37
N ALA A 18 80.64 -22.28 -16.22
CA ALA A 18 80.10 -20.93 -16.04
C ALA A 18 79.62 -20.28 -17.35
N LEU A 19 80.10 -20.75 -18.51
CA LEU A 19 79.69 -20.23 -19.82
C LEU A 19 78.38 -20.82 -20.37
N THR A 20 77.87 -21.92 -19.80
CA THR A 20 76.61 -22.54 -20.23
C THR A 20 75.38 -22.07 -19.43
N GLY A 21 75.57 -21.24 -18.40
CA GLY A 21 74.51 -20.76 -17.51
C GLY A 21 73.79 -19.46 -17.91
N VAL A 22 74.17 -18.82 -19.02
CA VAL A 22 73.67 -17.48 -19.40
C VAL A 22 72.76 -17.45 -20.64
N ILE A 23 72.34 -18.59 -21.18
CA ILE A 23 71.40 -18.66 -22.33
C ILE A 23 70.07 -19.35 -21.94
N ALA A 24 69.57 -19.11 -20.75
CA ALA A 24 68.26 -19.63 -20.34
C ALA A 24 67.46 -18.60 -19.55
N CYS A 25 67.31 -17.40 -20.11
CA CYS A 25 66.13 -16.57 -19.91
C CYS A 25 66.04 -15.59 -21.08
N LYS A 26 65.62 -16.07 -22.25
CA LYS A 26 64.88 -15.17 -23.14
C LYS A 26 63.68 -14.74 -22.32
N ARG A 27 63.62 -13.46 -21.91
CA ARG A 27 62.34 -12.90 -21.47
C ARG A 27 61.43 -13.04 -22.67
N ASP A 28 60.48 -13.97 -22.58
CA ASP A 28 59.40 -14.05 -23.53
C ASP A 28 58.55 -12.80 -23.32
N GLU A 29 58.85 -11.76 -24.09
CA GLU A 29 58.08 -10.51 -24.09
C GLU A 29 56.72 -10.69 -24.77
N SER A 30 56.42 -11.87 -25.30
CA SER A 30 55.08 -12.21 -25.76
C SER A 30 54.24 -12.75 -24.61
N LEU A 31 53.75 -11.83 -23.77
CA LEU A 31 52.46 -12.08 -23.13
C LEU A 31 51.47 -12.26 -24.28
N GLY A 32 51.16 -13.51 -24.64
CA GLY A 32 50.31 -13.83 -25.79
C GLY A 32 48.99 -13.05 -25.78
N ASN A 33 48.26 -13.06 -26.90
CA ASN A 33 46.99 -12.34 -27.01
C ASN A 33 46.07 -12.64 -25.81
N ALA A 34 45.56 -11.58 -25.18
CA ALA A 34 44.67 -11.73 -24.03
C ALA A 34 43.50 -12.66 -24.39
N PRO A 35 43.16 -13.65 -23.53
CA PRO A 35 42.13 -14.64 -23.85
C PRO A 35 40.73 -14.03 -23.96
N ARG A 36 40.54 -12.77 -23.53
CA ARG A 36 39.31 -11.98 -23.61
C ARG A 36 39.53 -10.51 -23.32
N LEU A 37 38.52 -9.69 -23.63
CA LEU A 37 38.47 -8.27 -23.28
C LEU A 37 38.39 -8.03 -21.76
N PHE A 38 38.89 -6.88 -21.34
CA PHE A 38 38.71 -6.38 -19.97
C PHE A 38 37.23 -6.10 -19.68
N ARG A 39 36.85 -6.27 -18.43
CA ARG A 39 35.49 -5.92 -17.98
C ARG A 39 35.39 -4.40 -17.95
N PRO A 40 34.32 -3.80 -18.53
CA PRO A 40 34.09 -2.39 -18.36
C PRO A 40 33.87 -2.06 -16.88
N THR A 41 34.34 -0.87 -16.47
CA THR A 41 34.10 -0.30 -15.15
C THR A 41 33.31 0.99 -15.29
N ILE A 42 32.62 1.40 -14.22
CA ILE A 42 31.80 2.61 -14.24
C ILE A 42 32.64 3.86 -14.54
N LYS A 43 32.06 4.80 -15.26
CA LYS A 43 32.58 6.15 -15.48
C LYS A 43 31.59 7.15 -14.89
N GLY A 44 32.00 7.87 -13.85
CA GLY A 44 31.12 8.80 -13.14
C GLY A 44 30.10 8.07 -12.24
N GLU A 45 28.92 8.68 -12.09
CA GLU A 45 27.85 8.20 -11.22
C GLU A 45 26.71 7.57 -12.03
N ILE A 46 25.94 6.69 -11.39
CA ILE A 46 24.64 6.23 -11.90
C ILE A 46 23.61 7.26 -11.48
N LEU A 47 23.00 7.94 -12.45
CA LEU A 47 22.00 8.96 -12.20
C LEU A 47 20.60 8.41 -12.45
N THR A 48 19.64 8.84 -11.64
CA THR A 48 18.22 8.55 -11.84
C THR A 48 17.45 9.86 -11.95
N ASP A 49 16.64 9.95 -13.00
CA ASP A 49 15.65 11.01 -13.18
C ASP A 49 14.37 10.36 -13.70
N SER A 50 13.22 10.71 -13.13
CA SER A 50 11.96 10.00 -13.37
C SER A 50 12.14 8.48 -13.18
N ASN A 51 11.55 7.64 -14.03
CA ASN A 51 11.76 6.20 -14.08
C ASN A 51 12.90 5.78 -15.03
N THR A 52 13.98 6.56 -15.09
CA THR A 52 15.14 6.26 -15.94
C THR A 52 16.41 6.02 -15.13
N VAL A 53 17.33 5.27 -15.71
CA VAL A 53 18.70 5.07 -15.20
C VAL A 53 19.69 5.50 -16.28
N LYS A 54 20.44 6.55 -15.99
CA LYS A 54 21.55 7.02 -16.83
C LYS A 54 22.86 6.49 -16.27
N VAL A 55 23.63 5.81 -17.11
CA VAL A 55 24.90 5.18 -16.72
C VAL A 55 25.91 5.27 -17.84
N SER A 56 27.18 5.42 -17.48
CA SER A 56 28.30 5.37 -18.41
C SER A 56 29.46 4.53 -17.88
N TRP A 57 30.27 4.01 -18.79
CA TRP A 57 31.40 3.13 -18.47
C TRP A 57 32.65 3.51 -19.27
N GLN A 58 33.78 3.01 -18.79
CA GLN A 58 35.06 3.14 -19.48
C GLN A 58 35.01 2.40 -20.82
N LYS A 59 35.38 3.09 -21.89
CA LYS A 59 35.40 2.53 -23.24
C LYS A 59 36.53 1.49 -23.35
N ILE A 60 36.20 0.29 -23.80
CA ILE A 60 37.14 -0.76 -24.17
C ILE A 60 37.46 -0.60 -25.65
N LYS A 61 38.74 -0.37 -25.98
CA LYS A 61 39.18 -0.02 -27.34
C LYS A 61 38.90 -1.14 -28.35
N GLU A 62 39.09 -2.40 -27.96
CA GLU A 62 38.86 -3.55 -28.85
C GLU A 62 37.43 -4.12 -28.80
N ALA A 63 36.49 -3.46 -28.12
CA ALA A 63 35.09 -3.89 -28.09
C ALA A 63 34.35 -3.44 -29.36
N SER A 64 33.59 -4.34 -29.97
CA SER A 64 32.67 -4.03 -31.08
C SER A 64 31.45 -3.28 -30.57
N ASN A 65 30.87 -3.75 -29.46
CA ASN A 65 29.72 -3.16 -28.80
C ASN A 65 29.65 -3.65 -27.34
N TYR A 66 28.57 -3.33 -26.63
CA TYR A 66 28.36 -3.72 -25.23
C TYR A 66 26.98 -4.33 -25.03
N THR A 67 26.87 -5.29 -24.11
CA THR A 67 25.59 -5.78 -23.60
C THR A 67 25.41 -5.29 -22.18
N LEU A 68 24.44 -4.41 -21.94
CA LEU A 68 24.06 -3.92 -20.62
C LEU A 68 22.83 -4.66 -20.10
N GLN A 69 22.86 -5.04 -18.83
CA GLN A 69 21.75 -5.73 -18.16
C GLN A 69 21.38 -5.06 -16.85
N LEU A 70 20.07 -4.94 -16.62
CA LEU A 70 19.49 -4.59 -15.32
C LEU A 70 18.80 -5.79 -14.72
N SER A 71 18.88 -5.89 -13.40
CA SER A 71 18.20 -6.90 -12.60
C SER A 71 17.77 -6.32 -11.25
N ARG A 72 16.68 -6.83 -10.69
CA ARG A 72 16.20 -6.50 -9.35
C ARG A 72 16.54 -7.55 -8.29
N ASP A 73 17.17 -8.67 -8.68
CA ASP A 73 17.34 -9.86 -7.85
C ASP A 73 18.74 -10.51 -7.96
N THR A 74 19.76 -9.68 -8.17
CA THR A 74 21.17 -10.09 -8.33
C THR A 74 21.37 -11.00 -9.55
N PHE A 75 20.74 -10.60 -10.66
CA PHE A 75 20.85 -11.23 -11.98
C PHE A 75 20.38 -12.69 -12.01
N LYS A 76 19.48 -13.08 -11.09
CA LYS A 76 18.71 -14.33 -11.24
C LYS A 76 17.68 -14.17 -12.36
N THR A 77 17.07 -12.99 -12.43
CA THR A 77 16.18 -12.54 -13.50
C THR A 77 16.80 -11.30 -14.16
N ILE A 78 16.74 -11.27 -15.49
CA ILE A 78 17.18 -10.11 -16.27
C ILE A 78 15.93 -9.34 -16.68
N ASP A 79 15.79 -8.13 -16.13
CA ASP A 79 14.66 -7.24 -16.41
C ASP A 79 14.84 -6.50 -17.73
N VAL A 80 16.07 -6.10 -18.02
CA VAL A 80 16.46 -5.42 -19.26
C VAL A 80 17.76 -6.02 -19.76
N SER A 81 17.86 -6.27 -21.07
CA SER A 81 19.09 -6.64 -21.75
C SER A 81 19.15 -5.89 -23.07
N ILE A 82 20.11 -4.98 -23.22
CA ILE A 82 20.25 -4.12 -24.38
C ILE A 82 21.67 -4.17 -24.94
N ASP A 83 21.79 -4.24 -26.26
CA ASP A 83 23.07 -4.13 -26.95
C ASP A 83 23.28 -2.68 -27.42
N LEU A 84 24.49 -2.17 -27.26
CA LEU A 84 24.81 -0.74 -27.36
C LEU A 84 26.17 -0.54 -28.05
N ASP A 85 26.21 0.35 -29.05
CA ASP A 85 27.45 0.74 -29.74
C ASP A 85 28.13 1.97 -29.11
N SER A 86 27.56 2.50 -28.02
CA SER A 86 28.07 3.61 -27.23
C SER A 86 28.67 3.13 -25.91
N ASN A 87 29.32 4.03 -25.15
CA ASN A 87 29.82 3.76 -23.80
C ASN A 87 29.00 4.48 -22.70
N ALA A 88 27.78 4.89 -23.03
CA ALA A 88 26.82 5.52 -22.13
C ALA A 88 25.40 5.29 -22.66
N THR A 89 24.43 5.15 -21.75
CA THR A 89 23.02 5.00 -22.12
C THR A 89 22.09 5.56 -21.06
N ILE A 90 20.83 5.75 -21.46
CA ILE A 90 19.70 6.00 -20.59
C ILE A 90 18.75 4.81 -20.78
N VAL A 91 18.50 4.06 -19.71
CA VAL A 91 17.50 3.00 -19.69
C VAL A 91 16.20 3.61 -19.20
N GLU A 92 15.17 3.60 -20.03
CA GLU A 92 13.87 4.21 -19.76
C GLU A 92 12.83 3.16 -19.34
N ASP A 93 11.61 3.60 -19.02
CA ASP A 93 10.46 2.75 -18.69
C ASP A 93 10.69 1.75 -17.55
N LEU A 94 11.55 2.11 -16.60
CA LEU A 94 11.78 1.29 -15.42
C LEU A 94 10.61 1.40 -14.44
N LYS A 95 10.55 0.46 -13.48
CA LYS A 95 9.58 0.56 -12.39
C LYS A 95 9.99 1.68 -11.43
N TRP A 96 9.02 2.42 -10.93
CA TRP A 96 9.22 3.45 -9.91
C TRP A 96 9.56 2.85 -8.54
N HIS A 97 10.32 3.60 -7.73
CA HIS A 97 10.75 3.25 -6.37
C HIS A 97 11.39 1.87 -6.24
N GLN A 98 12.10 1.44 -7.27
CA GLN A 98 12.63 0.09 -7.41
C GLN A 98 14.16 0.11 -7.47
N LEU A 99 14.79 -0.77 -6.68
CA LEU A 99 16.22 -0.97 -6.73
C LEU A 99 16.57 -1.83 -7.96
N TYR A 100 17.49 -1.34 -8.78
CA TYR A 100 18.07 -2.05 -9.92
C TYR A 100 19.58 -2.17 -9.74
N GLN A 101 20.10 -3.36 -10.03
CA GLN A 101 21.51 -3.68 -10.16
C GLN A 101 21.89 -3.69 -11.65
N ILE A 102 23.06 -3.13 -11.98
CA ILE A 102 23.49 -2.92 -13.35
C ILE A 102 24.80 -3.68 -13.58
N GLN A 103 24.83 -4.48 -14.65
CA GLN A 103 26.05 -5.10 -15.12
C GLN A 103 26.23 -4.87 -16.62
N ILE A 104 27.47 -4.95 -17.07
CA ILE A 104 27.80 -4.77 -18.48
C ILE A 104 28.90 -5.70 -18.94
N ARG A 105 28.83 -6.11 -20.21
CA ARG A 105 29.86 -6.89 -20.89
C ARG A 105 30.33 -6.14 -22.13
N ALA A 106 31.64 -6.10 -22.36
CA ALA A 106 32.21 -5.71 -23.64
C ALA A 106 32.20 -6.92 -24.57
N ASN A 107 31.63 -6.75 -25.77
CA ASN A 107 31.58 -7.79 -26.77
C ASN A 107 32.70 -7.57 -27.79
N ALA A 108 33.49 -8.61 -28.03
CA ALA A 108 34.54 -8.62 -29.04
C ALA A 108 33.97 -9.05 -30.40
N PRO A 109 34.71 -8.83 -31.51
CA PRO A 109 34.35 -9.40 -32.81
C PRO A 109 34.23 -10.94 -32.76
N ASP A 110 35.10 -11.58 -31.97
CA ASP A 110 35.04 -13.00 -31.64
C ASP A 110 34.37 -13.19 -30.28
N SER A 111 33.17 -13.78 -30.27
CA SER A 111 32.35 -13.93 -29.06
C SER A 111 33.02 -14.76 -27.95
N ALA A 112 33.97 -15.64 -28.29
CA ALA A 112 34.75 -16.39 -27.29
C ALA A 112 35.63 -15.46 -26.44
N LYS A 113 35.98 -14.28 -26.98
CA LYS A 113 36.82 -13.25 -26.36
C LYS A 113 36.03 -12.13 -25.70
N ASN A 114 34.70 -12.22 -25.63
CA ASN A 114 33.88 -11.28 -24.86
C ASN A 114 34.41 -11.14 -23.43
N SER A 115 34.27 -9.97 -22.81
CA SER A 115 34.61 -9.82 -21.40
C SER A 115 33.69 -10.71 -20.54
N LYS A 116 34.02 -10.87 -19.25
CA LYS A 116 32.97 -11.26 -18.28
C LYS A 116 32.10 -10.02 -17.99
N PHE A 117 30.92 -10.23 -17.43
CA PHE A 117 30.12 -9.10 -16.91
C PHE A 117 30.89 -8.39 -15.79
N GLY A 118 30.97 -7.06 -15.90
CA GLY A 118 31.42 -6.15 -14.86
C GLY A 118 30.21 -5.55 -14.17
N TYR A 119 30.21 -5.55 -12.84
CA TYR A 119 29.18 -4.91 -12.05
C TYR A 119 29.44 -3.41 -11.99
N LEU A 120 28.48 -2.59 -12.44
CA LEU A 120 28.61 -1.13 -12.44
C LEU A 120 28.08 -0.49 -11.16
N GLY A 121 27.18 -1.17 -10.45
CA GLY A 121 26.57 -0.68 -9.22
C GLY A 121 25.08 -0.97 -9.15
N ALA A 122 24.42 -0.34 -8.18
CA ALA A 122 22.97 -0.35 -8.05
C ALA A 122 22.44 1.06 -7.82
N THR A 123 21.22 1.29 -8.24
CA THR A 123 20.50 2.54 -8.00
C THR A 123 19.02 2.27 -7.77
N LYS A 124 18.35 3.18 -7.07
CA LYS A 124 16.91 3.11 -6.84
C LYS A 124 16.24 4.22 -7.65
N THR A 125 15.28 3.85 -8.48
CA THR A 125 14.44 4.87 -9.13
C THR A 125 13.66 5.65 -8.07
N PRO A 126 13.39 6.95 -8.28
CA PRO A 126 12.58 7.76 -7.37
C PRO A 126 11.14 7.23 -7.28
N ARG A 127 10.34 7.78 -6.37
CA ARG A 127 8.90 7.50 -6.31
C ARG A 127 8.17 8.19 -7.46
N PHE A 128 7.07 7.60 -7.91
CA PHE A 128 6.18 8.25 -8.85
C PHE A 128 5.73 9.61 -8.29
N PRO A 129 5.90 10.72 -9.02
CA PRO A 129 5.44 12.03 -8.57
C PRO A 129 3.91 12.05 -8.58
N THR A 130 3.30 12.25 -7.41
CA THR A 130 1.84 12.15 -7.23
C THR A 130 1.27 13.37 -6.54
N ILE A 131 0.04 13.73 -6.91
CA ILE A 131 -0.76 14.73 -6.19
C ILE A 131 -1.78 14.10 -5.24
N LEU A 132 -1.88 12.76 -5.20
CA LEU A 132 -2.75 12.05 -4.27
C LEU A 132 -2.24 12.19 -2.85
N LEU A 133 -3.17 12.38 -1.92
CA LEU A 133 -2.88 12.19 -0.51
C LEU A 133 -2.77 10.68 -0.22
N PRO A 134 -1.88 10.23 0.68
CA PRO A 134 -1.76 8.82 1.02
C PRO A 134 -3.09 8.25 1.53
N ALA A 135 -3.45 7.05 1.06
CA ALA A 135 -4.63 6.34 1.55
C ALA A 135 -4.41 5.84 2.99
N THR A 136 -5.46 5.93 3.81
CA THR A 136 -5.48 5.45 5.19
C THR A 136 -6.65 4.49 5.43
N ILE A 137 -6.62 3.78 6.57
CA ILE A 137 -7.72 2.87 6.96
C ILE A 137 -9.05 3.61 7.23
N ASN A 138 -9.02 4.93 7.42
CA ASN A 138 -10.21 5.74 7.62
C ASN A 138 -10.83 6.21 6.29
N ASP A 139 -10.16 5.93 5.16
CA ASP A 139 -10.60 6.32 3.82
C ASP A 139 -11.42 5.25 3.13
N VAL A 140 -11.86 4.24 3.87
CA VAL A 140 -12.62 3.10 3.35
C VAL A 140 -13.79 2.75 4.28
N THR A 141 -14.84 2.24 3.67
CA THR A 141 -15.92 1.49 4.33
C THR A 141 -15.86 0.04 3.86
N GLU A 142 -16.87 -0.76 4.18
CA GLU A 142 -17.06 -2.09 3.60
C GLU A 142 -17.32 -2.04 2.08
N ALA A 143 -17.83 -0.94 1.52
CA ALA A 143 -18.28 -0.88 0.13
C ALA A 143 -17.90 0.40 -0.62
N SER A 144 -17.04 1.23 -0.05
CA SER A 144 -16.60 2.48 -0.67
C SER A 144 -15.20 2.89 -0.23
N ALA A 145 -14.57 3.76 -1.02
CA ALA A 145 -13.31 4.42 -0.71
C ALA A 145 -13.38 5.90 -1.06
N ILE A 146 -12.67 6.76 -0.32
CA ILE A 146 -12.53 8.19 -0.64
C ILE A 146 -11.11 8.48 -1.09
N VAL A 147 -10.99 8.99 -2.31
CA VAL A 147 -9.72 9.39 -2.91
C VAL A 147 -9.58 10.89 -2.76
N ARG A 148 -8.45 11.36 -2.23
CA ARG A 148 -8.14 12.78 -2.04
C ARG A 148 -6.86 13.17 -2.78
N TRP A 149 -6.81 14.40 -3.28
CA TRP A 149 -5.64 14.93 -3.96
C TRP A 149 -5.40 16.40 -3.59
N THR A 150 -4.23 16.92 -3.92
CA THR A 150 -3.94 18.36 -3.89
C THR A 150 -4.13 18.93 -5.29
N ALA A 151 -4.83 20.06 -5.42
CA ALA A 151 -4.97 20.73 -6.72
C ALA A 151 -3.61 21.26 -7.20
N SER A 152 -3.11 20.72 -8.30
CA SER A 152 -1.85 21.16 -8.92
C SER A 152 -1.80 20.76 -10.40
N GLY A 153 -1.35 21.68 -11.25
CA GLY A 153 -1.27 21.48 -12.71
C GLY A 153 -2.64 21.29 -13.37
N ASN A 154 -2.68 20.50 -14.45
CA ASN A 154 -3.91 20.25 -15.21
C ASN A 154 -5.03 19.64 -14.36
N PRO A 155 -6.30 19.99 -14.63
CA PRO A 155 -7.43 19.45 -13.88
C PRO A 155 -7.50 17.93 -14.02
N VAL A 156 -7.89 17.28 -12.92
CA VAL A 156 -8.14 15.83 -12.91
C VAL A 156 -9.49 15.53 -13.54
N THR A 157 -9.55 14.43 -14.29
CA THR A 157 -10.69 14.08 -15.14
C THR A 157 -11.34 12.77 -14.73
N GLU A 158 -10.58 11.78 -14.29
CA GLU A 158 -11.13 10.47 -13.91
C GLU A 158 -10.26 9.73 -12.88
N LEU A 159 -10.91 8.81 -12.19
CA LEU A 159 -10.28 7.75 -11.41
C LEU A 159 -10.52 6.41 -12.10
N ARG A 160 -9.50 5.55 -12.13
CA ARG A 160 -9.62 4.17 -12.58
C ARG A 160 -9.39 3.24 -11.40
N VAL A 161 -10.32 2.32 -11.20
CA VAL A 161 -10.28 1.32 -10.12
C VAL A 161 -9.90 -0.02 -10.74
N LEU A 162 -8.79 -0.59 -10.30
CA LEU A 162 -8.24 -1.85 -10.80
C LEU A 162 -8.16 -2.88 -9.68
N SER A 163 -8.15 -4.17 -10.04
CA SER A 163 -7.92 -5.27 -9.09
C SER A 163 -6.47 -5.32 -8.54
N GLY A 164 -5.56 -4.52 -9.11
CA GLY A 164 -4.17 -4.40 -8.71
C GLY A 164 -3.38 -3.54 -9.70
N PRO A 165 -2.07 -3.29 -9.45
CA PRO A 165 -1.23 -2.43 -10.30
C PRO A 165 -1.10 -2.87 -11.76
N ALA A 166 -1.30 -4.15 -12.05
CA ALA A 166 -1.40 -4.72 -13.39
C ALA A 166 -2.68 -5.55 -13.52
N GLY A 167 -3.72 -5.16 -12.78
CA GLY A 167 -4.99 -5.86 -12.69
C GLY A 167 -5.98 -5.43 -13.76
N THR A 168 -7.15 -6.05 -13.74
CA THR A 168 -8.27 -5.70 -14.62
C THR A 168 -8.89 -4.40 -14.16
N LEU A 169 -9.29 -3.54 -15.11
CA LEU A 169 -10.12 -2.37 -14.84
C LEU A 169 -11.50 -2.84 -14.35
N ILE A 170 -11.88 -2.41 -13.15
CA ILE A 170 -13.16 -2.74 -12.49
C ILE A 170 -14.17 -1.62 -12.74
N GLN A 171 -13.72 -0.37 -12.63
CA GLN A 171 -14.60 0.80 -12.74
C GLN A 171 -13.80 2.02 -13.20
N THR A 172 -14.42 2.85 -14.05
CA THR A 172 -13.96 4.22 -14.32
C THR A 172 -14.95 5.20 -13.69
N VAL A 173 -14.43 6.18 -12.95
CA VAL A 173 -15.23 7.20 -12.25
C VAL A 173 -14.83 8.58 -12.79
N SER A 174 -15.74 9.23 -13.51
CA SER A 174 -15.51 10.60 -13.99
C SER A 174 -15.56 11.62 -12.84
N LEU A 175 -14.70 12.62 -12.91
CA LEU A 175 -14.61 13.71 -11.94
C LEU A 175 -15.33 14.95 -12.45
N THR A 176 -16.24 15.46 -11.65
CA THR A 176 -17.02 16.69 -11.89
C THR A 176 -16.29 17.93 -11.37
N ASP A 177 -16.80 19.12 -11.67
CA ASP A 177 -16.25 20.37 -11.11
C ASP A 177 -16.37 20.43 -9.60
N THR A 178 -17.46 19.88 -9.05
CA THR A 178 -17.65 19.74 -7.60
C THR A 178 -16.57 18.86 -6.99
N ASP A 179 -16.26 17.71 -7.61
CA ASP A 179 -15.20 16.82 -7.12
C ASP A 179 -13.83 17.53 -7.14
N ARG A 180 -13.53 18.28 -8.21
CA ARG A 180 -12.29 19.07 -8.35
C ARG A 180 -12.18 20.17 -7.29
N SER A 181 -13.28 20.89 -7.05
CA SER A 181 -13.36 21.94 -6.03
C SER A 181 -13.16 21.37 -4.61
N ASN A 182 -13.81 20.24 -4.34
CA ASN A 182 -13.69 19.53 -3.07
C ASN A 182 -12.33 18.82 -2.88
N GLN A 183 -11.61 18.58 -3.98
CA GLN A 183 -10.34 17.86 -4.03
C GLN A 183 -10.44 16.39 -3.55
N TYR A 184 -11.64 15.80 -3.66
CA TYR A 184 -11.87 14.40 -3.35
C TYR A 184 -12.98 13.78 -4.20
N LYS A 185 -13.00 12.44 -4.25
CA LYS A 185 -14.11 11.64 -4.79
C LYS A 185 -14.37 10.43 -3.91
N VAL A 186 -15.64 10.17 -3.62
CA VAL A 186 -16.08 8.88 -3.05
C VAL A 186 -16.38 7.92 -4.21
N ILE A 187 -15.72 6.77 -4.19
CA ILE A 187 -15.96 5.62 -5.07
C ILE A 187 -16.84 4.66 -4.27
N ALA A 188 -18.04 4.36 -4.76
CA ALA A 188 -18.98 3.44 -4.14
C ALA A 188 -19.17 2.17 -4.99
N GLY A 189 -19.81 1.14 -4.42
CA GLY A 189 -20.08 -0.12 -5.11
C GLY A 189 -18.90 -1.08 -5.11
N LEU A 190 -17.99 -0.93 -4.15
CA LEU A 190 -16.86 -1.83 -3.96
C LEU A 190 -17.29 -3.07 -3.16
N THR A 191 -16.56 -4.16 -3.32
CA THR A 191 -16.76 -5.40 -2.58
C THR A 191 -16.04 -5.30 -1.22
N PRO A 192 -16.65 -5.78 -0.11
CA PRO A 192 -15.98 -5.88 1.19
C PRO A 192 -14.71 -6.73 1.18
N ALA A 193 -13.82 -6.47 2.15
CA ALA A 193 -12.54 -7.19 2.34
C ALA A 193 -11.69 -7.34 1.05
N THR A 194 -11.72 -6.35 0.16
CA THR A 194 -11.11 -6.42 -1.17
C THR A 194 -10.10 -5.30 -1.36
N SER A 195 -8.94 -5.65 -1.92
CA SER A 195 -7.90 -4.69 -2.28
C SER A 195 -8.15 -4.11 -3.67
N TYR A 196 -8.09 -2.78 -3.77
CA TYR A 196 -8.25 -2.02 -5.00
C TYR A 196 -7.04 -1.12 -5.23
N TYR A 197 -6.58 -1.07 -6.48
CA TYR A 197 -5.56 -0.13 -6.91
C TYR A 197 -6.23 0.98 -7.70
N VAL A 198 -6.16 2.21 -7.21
CA VAL A 198 -6.89 3.35 -7.78
C VAL A 198 -5.91 4.35 -8.36
N GLU A 199 -6.05 4.62 -9.65
CA GLU A 199 -5.25 5.56 -10.42
C GLU A 199 -6.03 6.87 -10.65
N LEU A 200 -5.33 8.00 -10.60
CA LEU A 200 -5.87 9.34 -10.87
C LEU A 200 -5.32 9.88 -12.18
N TYR A 201 -6.18 10.46 -13.02
CA TYR A 201 -5.80 10.95 -14.34
C TYR A 201 -6.19 12.41 -14.59
N SER A 202 -5.39 13.08 -15.44
CA SER A 202 -5.71 14.35 -16.11
C SER A 202 -5.70 14.12 -17.62
N GLY A 203 -6.85 13.89 -18.22
CA GLY A 203 -6.94 13.36 -19.58
C GLY A 203 -6.31 11.97 -19.64
N SER A 204 -5.29 11.79 -20.47
CA SER A 204 -4.51 10.55 -20.57
C SER A 204 -3.32 10.48 -19.60
N ALA A 205 -2.96 11.58 -18.93
CA ALA A 205 -1.79 11.64 -18.06
C ALA A 205 -2.09 11.07 -16.67
N LEU A 206 -1.34 10.03 -16.26
CA LEU A 206 -1.40 9.50 -14.90
C LEU A 206 -0.84 10.52 -13.91
N ARG A 207 -1.57 10.76 -12.82
CA ARG A 207 -1.28 11.76 -11.77
C ARG A 207 -0.96 11.14 -10.42
N GLY A 208 -1.05 9.83 -10.30
CA GLY A 208 -0.76 9.08 -9.09
C GLY A 208 -1.64 7.87 -8.95
N TYR A 209 -1.30 7.04 -7.96
CA TYR A 209 -2.10 5.89 -7.57
C TYR A 209 -1.97 5.60 -6.09
N ASN A 210 -2.98 4.94 -5.52
CA ASN A 210 -2.98 4.40 -4.15
C ASN A 210 -3.66 3.03 -4.12
N THR A 211 -3.32 2.24 -3.11
CA THR A 211 -4.06 1.01 -2.79
C THR A 211 -5.03 1.28 -1.64
N TYR A 212 -6.27 0.85 -1.80
CA TYR A 212 -7.32 0.88 -0.77
C TYR A 212 -7.78 -0.54 -0.50
N VAL A 213 -7.97 -0.89 0.78
CA VAL A 213 -8.51 -2.20 1.17
C VAL A 213 -9.82 -1.96 1.90
N THR A 214 -10.95 -2.35 1.30
CA THR A 214 -12.26 -2.19 1.94
C THR A 214 -12.34 -3.02 3.22
N LYS A 215 -13.16 -2.55 4.17
CA LYS A 215 -13.33 -3.23 5.45
C LYS A 215 -14.06 -4.55 5.27
N ALA A 216 -13.89 -5.45 6.24
CA ALA A 216 -14.68 -6.68 6.30
C ALA A 216 -16.17 -6.35 6.37
N PRO A 217 -17.04 -7.19 5.78
CA PRO A 217 -18.48 -7.00 5.92
C PRO A 217 -18.89 -7.22 7.38
N PHE A 218 -20.01 -6.63 7.78
CA PHE A 218 -20.64 -6.95 9.05
C PHE A 218 -21.10 -8.42 9.07
N SER A 219 -21.00 -9.06 10.23
CA SER A 219 -21.37 -10.47 10.44
C SER A 219 -22.72 -10.62 11.14
N GLY A 220 -23.44 -11.70 10.86
CA GLY A 220 -24.73 -12.00 11.48
C GLY A 220 -25.90 -11.41 10.70
N GLU A 221 -27.04 -11.26 11.37
CA GLU A 221 -28.22 -10.65 10.75
C GLU A 221 -28.12 -9.13 10.75
N ILE A 222 -27.96 -8.53 9.57
CA ILE A 222 -27.75 -7.10 9.39
C ILE A 222 -29.02 -6.44 8.87
N ILE A 223 -29.46 -5.38 9.54
CA ILE A 223 -30.53 -4.50 9.07
C ILE A 223 -29.92 -3.12 8.82
N ASP A 224 -29.65 -2.80 7.56
CA ASP A 224 -29.00 -1.54 7.19
C ASP A 224 -30.02 -0.45 6.85
N LEU A 225 -30.08 0.59 7.69
CA LEU A 225 -31.00 1.71 7.54
C LEU A 225 -30.35 2.91 6.84
N ARG A 226 -29.08 2.83 6.43
CA ARG A 226 -28.34 3.96 5.84
C ARG A 226 -28.90 4.45 4.51
N GLY A 227 -29.53 3.54 3.75
CA GLY A 227 -30.21 3.87 2.49
C GLY A 227 -31.55 4.59 2.66
N ILE A 228 -32.12 4.60 3.87
CA ILE A 228 -33.44 5.17 4.12
C ILE A 228 -33.29 6.64 4.54
N SER A 229 -33.81 7.54 3.71
CA SER A 229 -33.79 8.98 3.96
C SER A 229 -35.17 9.49 4.36
N ASN A 230 -35.24 10.63 5.05
CA ASN A 230 -36.48 11.34 5.39
C ASN A 230 -37.52 10.54 6.20
N ARG A 231 -37.10 9.51 6.94
CA ARG A 231 -37.99 8.73 7.83
C ARG A 231 -37.39 8.57 9.24
N PRO A 232 -37.50 9.59 10.11
CA PRO A 232 -36.91 9.54 11.46
C PRO A 232 -37.40 8.37 12.33
N SER A 233 -38.64 7.90 12.16
CA SER A 233 -39.20 6.80 12.96
C SER A 233 -38.67 5.41 12.58
N VAL A 234 -37.91 5.28 11.49
CA VAL A 234 -37.60 3.97 10.91
C VAL A 234 -36.88 3.05 11.88
N LEU A 235 -35.99 3.57 12.72
CA LEU A 235 -35.31 2.78 13.76
C LEU A 235 -36.32 2.20 14.77
N GLN A 236 -37.29 2.99 15.22
CA GLN A 236 -38.33 2.54 16.14
C GLN A 236 -39.14 1.39 15.52
N ASP A 237 -39.57 1.59 14.27
CA ASP A 237 -40.36 0.59 13.53
C ASP A 237 -39.56 -0.70 13.36
N THR A 238 -38.27 -0.60 13.00
CA THR A 238 -37.36 -1.75 12.86
C THR A 238 -37.21 -2.53 14.16
N LEU A 239 -37.11 -1.86 15.31
CA LEU A 239 -36.92 -2.53 16.60
C LEU A 239 -38.07 -3.48 16.97
N ALA A 240 -39.28 -3.24 16.48
CA ALA A 240 -40.42 -4.13 16.72
C ALA A 240 -40.25 -5.49 16.00
N PHE A 241 -39.69 -5.48 14.79
CA PHE A 241 -39.64 -6.65 13.91
C PHE A 241 -38.27 -7.32 13.85
N ALA A 242 -37.20 -6.65 14.26
CA ALA A 242 -35.84 -7.21 14.27
C ALA A 242 -35.80 -8.54 15.04
N THR A 243 -35.06 -9.52 14.54
CA THR A 243 -34.86 -10.80 15.24
C THR A 243 -33.90 -10.61 16.42
N SER A 244 -33.87 -11.58 17.33
CA SER A 244 -32.88 -11.55 18.41
C SER A 244 -31.49 -11.85 17.85
N GLY A 245 -30.54 -10.96 18.12
CA GLY A 245 -29.17 -11.01 17.62
C GLY A 245 -28.89 -10.06 16.45
N SER A 246 -29.89 -9.36 15.90
CA SER A 246 -29.67 -8.46 14.77
C SER A 246 -28.72 -7.30 15.12
N THR A 247 -27.95 -6.86 14.13
CA THR A 247 -27.24 -5.58 14.13
C THR A 247 -27.96 -4.60 13.20
N ILE A 248 -28.47 -3.51 13.77
CA ILE A 248 -29.13 -2.43 13.06
C ILE A 248 -28.10 -1.32 12.82
N ILE A 249 -27.84 -1.03 11.55
CA ILE A 249 -26.88 0.00 11.15
C ILE A 249 -27.64 1.29 10.83
N VAL A 250 -27.27 2.37 11.48
CA VAL A 250 -27.86 3.69 11.33
C VAL A 250 -26.91 4.68 10.66
N LYS A 251 -27.46 5.67 9.95
CA LYS A 251 -26.71 6.66 9.18
C LYS A 251 -26.13 7.74 10.07
N LYS A 252 -24.82 7.97 9.99
CA LYS A 252 -24.15 9.12 10.61
C LYS A 252 -24.79 10.45 10.20
N GLY A 253 -24.86 11.38 11.14
CA GLY A 253 -25.51 12.69 10.97
C GLY A 253 -27.03 12.67 10.82
N PHE A 254 -27.68 11.50 10.74
CA PHE A 254 -29.15 11.41 10.69
C PHE A 254 -29.76 11.35 12.09
N VAL A 255 -30.96 11.92 12.24
CA VAL A 255 -31.73 11.89 13.48
C VAL A 255 -32.84 10.83 13.37
N TYR A 256 -32.72 9.79 14.18
CA TYR A 256 -33.74 8.77 14.40
C TYR A 256 -34.55 9.12 15.65
N THR A 257 -35.87 9.17 15.54
CA THR A 257 -36.75 9.56 16.66
C THR A 257 -37.47 8.35 17.22
N ILE A 258 -37.32 8.13 18.52
CA ILE A 258 -38.16 7.23 19.31
C ILE A 258 -39.24 8.08 19.98
N ASN A 259 -40.45 8.04 19.42
CA ASN A 259 -41.59 8.86 19.85
C ASN A 259 -42.61 8.14 20.72
N GLN A 260 -42.48 6.82 20.82
CA GLN A 260 -43.29 6.00 21.71
C GLN A 260 -42.41 5.11 22.55
N ASN A 261 -42.96 4.57 23.63
CA ASN A 261 -42.23 3.64 24.48
C ASN A 261 -41.87 2.38 23.66
N VAL A 262 -40.59 2.00 23.67
CA VAL A 262 -40.10 0.77 23.03
C VAL A 262 -39.77 -0.25 24.10
N ASN A 263 -40.43 -1.41 24.09
CA ASN A 263 -40.16 -2.50 25.02
C ASN A 263 -39.19 -3.50 24.39
N PHE A 264 -37.91 -3.46 24.78
CA PHE A 264 -36.94 -4.44 24.33
C PHE A 264 -37.25 -5.81 24.92
N SER A 265 -37.22 -6.83 24.08
CA SER A 265 -37.38 -8.25 24.47
C SER A 265 -36.33 -9.16 23.85
N LYS A 266 -35.35 -8.58 23.15
CA LYS A 266 -34.42 -9.28 22.26
C LYS A 266 -33.01 -8.75 22.42
N THR A 267 -32.03 -9.60 22.11
CA THR A 267 -30.64 -9.17 21.94
C THR A 267 -30.53 -8.33 20.68
N VAL A 268 -29.88 -7.17 20.73
CA VAL A 268 -29.75 -6.29 19.55
C VAL A 268 -28.56 -5.35 19.68
N THR A 269 -27.91 -5.06 18.55
CA THR A 269 -26.91 -4.00 18.43
C THR A 269 -27.45 -2.88 17.55
N ILE A 270 -27.36 -1.63 17.99
CA ILE A 270 -27.67 -0.44 17.20
C ILE A 270 -26.36 0.34 17.05
N MET A 271 -25.91 0.56 15.82
CA MET A 271 -24.63 1.19 15.58
C MET A 271 -24.64 2.17 14.42
N SER A 272 -23.91 3.27 14.53
CA SER A 272 -23.63 4.09 13.35
C SER A 272 -22.71 3.34 12.40
N GLY A 273 -23.11 3.22 11.14
CA GLY A 273 -22.21 2.72 10.10
C GLY A 273 -21.08 3.71 9.80
N ASP A 274 -20.08 3.23 9.07
CA ASP A 274 -19.03 4.11 8.57
C ASP A 274 -19.58 5.09 7.54
N ASP A 275 -19.04 6.31 7.56
CA ASP A 275 -19.29 7.35 6.56
C ASP A 275 -17.98 8.11 6.33
N LEU A 276 -17.64 8.34 5.06
CA LEU A 276 -16.36 8.90 4.63
C LEU A 276 -16.32 10.44 4.71
N LEU A 277 -17.48 11.07 4.87
CA LEU A 277 -17.64 12.53 4.87
C LEU A 277 -18.21 13.03 6.19
N ILE A 278 -19.12 12.27 6.81
CA ILE A 278 -19.80 12.65 8.04
C ILE A 278 -19.15 11.92 9.21
N GLN A 279 -18.59 12.68 10.16
CA GLN A 279 -18.02 12.10 11.37
C GLN A 279 -19.02 12.01 12.52
N GLU A 280 -20.02 12.91 12.54
CA GLU A 280 -21.03 12.96 13.58
C GLU A 280 -21.83 11.65 13.66
N PRO A 281 -21.89 11.01 14.84
CA PRO A 281 -22.65 9.78 15.01
C PRO A 281 -24.14 10.00 14.74
N ALA A 282 -24.86 8.94 14.38
CA ALA A 282 -26.31 8.96 14.26
C ALA A 282 -26.92 9.37 15.61
N GLN A 283 -27.87 10.31 15.58
CA GLN A 283 -28.59 10.71 16.78
C GLN A 283 -29.85 9.85 16.95
N ILE A 284 -30.02 9.29 18.14
CA ILE A 284 -31.27 8.65 18.58
C ILE A 284 -31.92 9.60 19.58
N LEU A 285 -32.93 10.33 19.10
CA LEU A 285 -33.72 11.28 19.90
C LEU A 285 -34.84 10.55 20.63
N LEU A 286 -34.81 10.60 21.96
CA LEU A 286 -35.75 9.92 22.84
C LEU A 286 -36.79 10.91 23.36
N THR A 287 -37.97 10.85 22.73
CA THR A 287 -39.20 11.50 23.21
C THR A 287 -40.11 10.50 23.94
N GLY A 288 -40.01 9.21 23.60
CA GLY A 288 -40.51 8.08 24.39
C GLY A 288 -39.39 7.40 25.18
N ASN A 289 -39.76 6.49 26.08
CA ASN A 289 -38.79 5.75 26.90
C ASN A 289 -38.39 4.42 26.24
N LEU A 290 -37.12 4.03 26.39
CA LEU A 290 -36.74 2.63 26.20
C LEU A 290 -37.06 1.86 27.49
N ASN A 291 -37.69 0.71 27.34
CA ASN A 291 -38.16 -0.15 28.41
C ASN A 291 -37.77 -1.61 28.12
N PHE A 292 -38.09 -2.49 29.06
CA PHE A 292 -37.98 -3.92 28.87
C PHE A 292 -39.37 -4.54 28.85
N GLN A 293 -39.59 -5.50 27.96
CA GLN A 293 -40.81 -6.30 27.98
C GLN A 293 -40.84 -7.13 29.27
N ALA A 294 -42.01 -7.22 29.93
CA ALA A 294 -42.16 -8.00 31.15
C ALA A 294 -41.76 -9.46 30.95
N GLY A 295 -40.93 -9.98 31.85
CA GLY A 295 -40.41 -11.35 31.80
C GLY A 295 -39.37 -11.62 30.71
N ALA A 296 -38.90 -10.59 29.98
CA ALA A 296 -37.90 -10.79 28.94
C ALA A 296 -36.58 -11.33 29.52
N SER A 297 -35.91 -12.18 28.73
CA SER A 297 -34.54 -12.62 28.96
C SER A 297 -33.68 -12.17 27.80
N ILE A 298 -32.79 -11.21 28.05
CA ILE A 298 -32.01 -10.52 27.03
C ILE A 298 -30.53 -10.72 27.34
N ASP A 299 -29.77 -11.31 26.42
CA ASP A 299 -28.33 -11.45 26.62
C ASP A 299 -27.64 -10.08 26.51
N SER A 300 -27.88 -9.34 25.43
CA SER A 300 -27.30 -8.00 25.32
C SER A 300 -28.08 -6.99 24.49
N ILE A 301 -28.10 -5.74 24.97
CA ILE A 301 -28.45 -4.57 24.17
C ILE A 301 -27.20 -3.72 24.05
N SER A 302 -26.80 -3.41 22.83
CA SER A 302 -25.55 -2.68 22.57
C SER A 302 -25.80 -1.46 21.70
N PHE A 303 -25.33 -0.30 22.16
CA PHE A 303 -25.26 0.93 21.39
C PHE A 303 -23.79 1.19 21.04
N VAL A 304 -23.48 1.40 19.76
CA VAL A 304 -22.10 1.60 19.30
C VAL A 304 -22.01 2.84 18.42
N ASN A 305 -21.20 3.81 18.84
CA ASN A 305 -20.97 5.03 18.09
C ASN A 305 -22.24 5.81 17.75
N VAL A 306 -23.18 5.93 18.68
CA VAL A 306 -24.43 6.69 18.52
C VAL A 306 -24.52 7.83 19.52
N HIS A 307 -25.29 8.86 19.18
CA HIS A 307 -25.65 9.95 20.09
C HIS A 307 -27.06 9.73 20.62
N LEU A 308 -27.16 9.29 21.86
CA LEU A 308 -28.43 9.11 22.56
C LEU A 308 -28.81 10.43 23.25
N LYS A 309 -29.92 11.03 22.84
CA LYS A 309 -30.33 12.36 23.31
C LYS A 309 -31.75 12.34 23.85
N GLY A 310 -31.93 12.71 25.11
CA GLY A 310 -33.26 12.98 25.68
C GLY A 310 -33.79 14.36 25.28
N VAL A 311 -35.03 14.68 25.70
CA VAL A 311 -35.64 16.00 25.46
C VAL A 311 -35.68 16.91 26.67
N ASP A 312 -35.36 16.37 27.85
CA ASP A 312 -35.39 17.08 29.12
C ASP A 312 -34.27 16.54 30.03
N PRO A 313 -33.23 17.35 30.36
CA PRO A 313 -32.13 16.93 31.22
C PRO A 313 -32.55 16.64 32.67
N THR A 314 -33.76 17.04 33.07
CA THR A 314 -34.29 16.84 34.43
C THR A 314 -35.29 15.68 34.53
N GLY A 315 -35.82 15.21 33.40
CA GLY A 315 -36.89 14.19 33.35
C GLY A 315 -36.61 13.00 32.44
N SER A 316 -35.76 13.15 31.42
CA SER A 316 -35.49 12.10 30.43
C SER A 316 -34.52 11.05 30.96
N TYR A 317 -34.75 9.81 30.56
CA TYR A 317 -33.82 8.69 30.77
C TYR A 317 -33.61 7.96 29.45
N ILE A 318 -32.48 7.26 29.27
CA ILE A 318 -32.34 6.36 28.13
C ILE A 318 -33.25 5.14 28.34
N PHE A 319 -33.11 4.47 29.47
CA PHE A 319 -33.99 3.39 29.91
C PHE A 319 -34.78 3.79 31.15
N ASN A 320 -36.10 3.59 31.12
CA ASN A 320 -37.00 3.89 32.25
C ASN A 320 -37.97 2.74 32.55
N PRO A 321 -37.48 1.50 32.70
CA PRO A 321 -38.32 0.33 32.85
C PRO A 321 -39.24 0.43 34.07
N ASN A 322 -40.44 -0.11 33.93
CA ASN A 322 -41.46 -0.25 34.98
C ASN A 322 -41.93 -1.70 35.15
N THR A 323 -41.18 -2.65 34.59
CA THR A 323 -41.45 -4.09 34.55
C THR A 323 -40.18 -4.87 34.90
N ASN A 324 -40.36 -6.11 35.35
CA ASN A 324 -39.24 -7.01 35.64
C ASN A 324 -38.75 -7.68 34.35
N ALA A 325 -37.43 -7.73 34.14
CA ALA A 325 -36.76 -8.43 33.05
C ALA A 325 -35.34 -8.83 33.47
N ASN A 326 -34.79 -9.85 32.81
CA ASN A 326 -33.41 -10.29 32.97
C ASN A 326 -32.57 -9.77 31.80
N ILE A 327 -31.54 -8.98 32.09
CA ILE A 327 -30.63 -8.43 31.08
C ILE A 327 -29.20 -8.75 31.52
N SER A 328 -28.48 -9.55 30.75
CA SER A 328 -27.10 -9.91 31.10
C SER A 328 -26.14 -8.74 30.86
N LYS A 329 -26.30 -8.00 29.75
CA LYS A 329 -25.39 -6.89 29.38
C LYS A 329 -26.15 -5.73 28.73
N LEU A 330 -25.89 -4.52 29.21
CA LEU A 330 -26.22 -3.29 28.50
C LEU A 330 -24.92 -2.55 28.20
N LYS A 331 -24.65 -2.29 26.91
CA LYS A 331 -23.36 -1.75 26.45
C LYS A 331 -23.53 -0.43 25.72
N PHE A 332 -22.66 0.52 26.06
CA PHE A 332 -22.52 1.80 25.36
C PHE A 332 -21.05 1.97 24.97
N SER A 333 -20.74 1.79 23.69
CA SER A 333 -19.38 1.87 23.17
C SER A 333 -19.24 3.10 22.30
N ASN A 334 -18.30 4.00 22.62
CA ASN A 334 -18.11 5.26 21.89
C ASN A 334 -19.40 6.08 21.70
N CYS A 335 -20.31 6.04 22.68
CA CYS A 335 -21.58 6.75 22.60
C CYS A 335 -21.47 8.12 23.25
N LYS A 336 -22.21 9.08 22.69
CA LYS A 336 -22.52 10.35 23.37
C LYS A 336 -23.89 10.22 24.01
N ILE A 337 -24.03 10.60 25.28
CA ILE A 337 -25.32 10.63 25.99
C ILE A 337 -25.55 12.05 26.48
N GLU A 338 -26.66 12.68 26.07
CA GLU A 338 -26.95 14.08 26.35
C GLU A 338 -28.43 14.30 26.72
N GLN A 339 -28.74 15.38 27.43
CA GLN A 339 -30.10 15.81 27.76
C GLN A 339 -30.94 14.75 28.49
N VAL A 340 -30.31 14.01 29.41
CA VAL A 340 -30.98 13.03 30.27
C VAL A 340 -30.62 13.27 31.73
N ARG A 341 -31.57 13.01 32.62
CA ARG A 341 -31.35 12.95 34.08
C ARG A 341 -30.48 11.76 34.47
N GLY A 342 -30.60 10.65 33.75
CA GLY A 342 -29.78 9.47 33.97
C GLY A 342 -29.85 8.47 32.81
N GLY A 343 -28.84 7.62 32.69
CA GLY A 343 -28.84 6.57 31.66
C GLY A 343 -29.97 5.56 31.86
N ILE A 344 -30.11 5.02 33.08
CA ILE A 344 -31.12 4.02 33.40
C ILE A 344 -31.77 4.39 34.73
N ARG A 345 -33.09 4.31 34.80
CA ARG A 345 -33.84 4.33 36.07
C ARG A 345 -34.26 2.92 36.47
N LEU A 346 -33.49 2.30 37.36
CA LEU A 346 -33.88 1.04 37.98
C LEU A 346 -34.85 1.32 39.14
N ARG A 347 -35.90 0.51 39.25
CA ARG A 347 -36.92 0.60 40.30
C ARG A 347 -36.91 -0.73 41.06
N GLY A 348 -36.77 -0.67 42.37
CA GLY A 348 -36.96 -1.82 43.25
C GLY A 348 -38.28 -1.70 44.01
N THR A 349 -38.78 -2.82 44.51
CA THR A 349 -39.70 -2.80 45.66
C THR A 349 -38.92 -2.21 46.84
N VAL A 350 -39.43 -1.14 47.44
CA VAL A 350 -38.93 -0.60 48.71
C VAL A 350 -39.33 -1.55 49.83
#